data_AF-A0AAD4SSG2-F1
#
_entry.id   AF-A0AAD4SSG2-F1
#
_cell.length_a   1.000
_cell.length_b   1.000
_cell.length_c   1.000
_cell.angle_alpha   90.00
_cell.angle_beta   90.00
_cell.angle_gamma   90.00
#
_symmetry.space_group_name_H-M   'P 1'
#
loop_
_entity.id
_entity.type
_entity.pdbx_description
1 polymer ?
#
loop_
_entity_poly.entity_id
_entity_poly.type
_entity_poly.pdbx_seq_one_letter_code
_entity_poly.pdbx_strand_id
1 'polypeptide(L)'
;MASSIISFLLPFVFASFSNVQIPITSSNPPSIFFDIERDPTTLQYMIKINQGTPRADVKLVLDLGGKLPWMRCDKGYNSSTYQAVKCASPQCSSANKPAVSTSELCNGTSNACSIYTSSPVTRSVRKGELISDLVIILERLFGDHDFIRPTSLYL
;
A
#
# COMPACT_ATOMS: atom_id res chain seq x y z
N MET A 1 -38.17 38.60 63.13
CA MET A 1 -36.83 38.03 62.87
C MET A 1 -36.93 37.12 61.66
N ALA A 2 -36.48 37.59 60.51
CA ALA A 2 -36.10 36.81 59.31
C ALA A 2 -35.67 37.83 58.25
N SER A 3 -34.42 38.28 58.29
CA SER A 3 -33.82 39.09 57.23
C SER A 3 -33.06 38.15 56.31
N SER A 4 -33.53 38.02 55.07
CA SER A 4 -32.92 37.18 54.04
C SER A 4 -31.64 37.87 53.55
N ILE A 5 -30.49 37.30 53.91
CA ILE A 5 -29.19 37.70 53.39
C ILE A 5 -29.11 37.21 51.94
N ILE A 6 -29.58 38.07 51.05
CA ILE A 6 -29.34 38.01 49.62
C ILE A 6 -27.84 38.26 49.38
N SER A 7 -27.30 37.52 48.40
CA SER A 7 -26.05 37.82 47.70
C SER A 7 -24.75 37.61 48.46
N PHE A 8 -24.22 36.39 48.45
CA PHE A 8 -22.81 36.15 48.17
C PHE A 8 -22.65 34.65 47.93
N LEU A 9 -22.61 34.22 46.67
CA LEU A 9 -21.95 33.01 46.14
C LEU A 9 -22.42 32.83 44.67
N LEU A 10 -22.27 33.89 43.86
CA LEU A 10 -22.30 33.76 42.39
C LEU A 10 -21.00 33.03 41.98
N PRO A 11 -21.06 31.98 41.14
CA PRO A 11 -19.91 31.13 40.89
C PRO A 11 -18.92 31.85 39.98
N PHE A 12 -17.67 31.92 40.41
CA PHE A 12 -16.55 32.48 39.65
C PHE A 12 -16.14 31.49 38.53
N VAL A 13 -16.99 31.31 37.52
CA VAL A 13 -16.66 30.56 36.30
C VAL A 13 -16.10 31.55 35.29
N PHE A 14 -14.83 31.94 35.47
CA PHE A 14 -14.07 32.56 34.39
C PHE A 14 -13.59 31.45 33.44
N ALA A 15 -14.45 31.09 32.50
CA ALA A 15 -14.05 30.27 31.35
C ALA A 15 -13.14 31.11 30.45
N SER A 16 -11.82 30.88 30.53
CA SER A 16 -10.85 31.42 29.58
C SER A 16 -11.06 30.73 28.22
N PHE A 17 -11.78 31.37 27.31
CA PHE A 17 -11.86 30.95 25.91
C PHE A 17 -10.58 31.40 25.19
N SER A 18 -9.54 30.58 25.21
CA SER A 18 -8.39 30.76 24.33
C SER A 18 -8.81 30.32 22.92
N ASN A 19 -9.02 31.28 22.01
CA ASN A 19 -9.19 31.01 20.58
C ASN A 19 -7.85 30.52 19.99
N VAL A 20 -7.61 29.21 20.05
CA VAL A 20 -6.55 28.56 19.30
C VAL A 20 -6.98 28.52 17.83
N GLN A 21 -6.46 29.44 17.01
CA GLN A 21 -6.57 29.33 15.57
C GLN A 21 -5.64 28.21 15.09
N ILE A 22 -6.23 27.08 14.73
CA ILE A 22 -5.50 25.97 14.10
C ILE A 22 -5.13 26.44 12.68
N PRO A 23 -3.84 26.48 12.29
CA PRO A 23 -3.47 26.76 10.92
C PRO A 23 -3.96 25.62 10.03
N ILE A 24 -5.00 25.88 9.25
CA ILE A 24 -5.51 24.95 8.24
C ILE A 24 -4.51 24.97 7.08
N THR A 25 -3.44 24.18 7.18
CA THR A 25 -2.66 23.81 6.00
C THR A 25 -3.47 22.77 5.24
N SER A 26 -4.26 23.22 4.25
CA SER A 26 -4.90 22.33 3.30
C SER A 26 -3.84 21.83 2.31
N SER A 27 -2.99 20.91 2.75
CA SER A 27 -2.25 20.05 1.83
C SER A 27 -3.07 18.77 1.67
N ASN A 28 -3.87 18.68 0.62
CA ASN A 28 -4.54 17.42 0.30
C ASN A 28 -3.47 16.34 0.12
N PRO A 29 -3.64 15.14 0.70
CA PRO A 29 -2.67 14.08 0.52
C PRO A 29 -2.57 13.72 -0.98
N PRO A 30 -1.36 13.41 -1.48
CA PRO A 30 -1.18 12.98 -2.86
C PRO A 30 -2.04 11.73 -3.13
N SER A 31 -2.73 11.73 -4.26
CA SER A 31 -3.49 10.58 -4.75
C SER A 31 -2.72 9.86 -5.85
N ILE A 32 -2.78 8.54 -5.80
CA ILE A 32 -2.13 7.64 -6.76
C ILE A 32 -3.11 7.37 -7.91
N PHE A 33 -2.63 7.50 -9.15
CA PHE A 33 -3.42 7.22 -10.34
C PHE A 33 -2.79 6.11 -11.17
N PHE A 34 -3.64 5.26 -11.74
CA PHE A 34 -3.25 4.25 -12.70
C PHE A 34 -4.09 4.43 -13.96
N ASP A 35 -3.41 4.41 -15.11
CA ASP A 35 -4.09 4.29 -16.39
C ASP A 35 -4.61 2.85 -16.55
N ILE A 36 -5.90 2.73 -16.80
CA ILE A 36 -6.58 1.44 -16.97
C ILE A 36 -6.88 1.23 -18.45
N GLU A 37 -6.44 0.10 -18.98
CA GLU A 37 -6.69 -0.35 -20.35
C GLU A 37 -7.46 -1.67 -20.31
N ARG A 38 -8.45 -1.87 -21.19
CA ARG A 38 -9.12 -3.16 -21.34
C ARG A 38 -8.48 -3.95 -22.47
N ASP A 39 -7.96 -5.13 -22.16
CA ASP A 39 -7.38 -6.02 -23.17
C ASP A 39 -8.51 -6.62 -24.05
N PRO A 40 -8.47 -6.46 -25.37
CA PRO A 40 -9.57 -6.88 -26.24
C PRO A 40 -9.68 -8.41 -26.40
N THR A 41 -8.60 -9.14 -26.13
CA THR A 41 -8.53 -10.60 -26.32
C THR A 41 -9.08 -11.34 -25.10
N THR A 42 -8.67 -10.91 -23.91
CA THR A 42 -9.00 -11.53 -22.64
C THR A 42 -10.12 -10.83 -21.88
N LEU A 43 -10.49 -9.62 -22.32
CA LEU A 43 -11.49 -8.74 -21.71
C LEU A 43 -11.14 -8.29 -20.27
N GLN A 44 -9.89 -8.53 -19.85
CA GLN A 44 -9.38 -8.15 -18.53
C GLN A 44 -8.96 -6.68 -18.52
N TYR A 45 -9.14 -6.02 -17.39
CA TYR A 45 -8.60 -4.69 -17.15
C TYR A 45 -7.15 -4.81 -16.73
N MET A 46 -6.29 -3.95 -17.28
CA MET A 46 -4.86 -3.94 -17.03
C MET A 46 -4.42 -2.54 -16.61
N ILE A 47 -3.43 -2.49 -15.74
CA ILE A 47 -2.71 -1.28 -15.37
C ILE A 47 -1.27 -1.35 -15.89
N LYS A 48 -0.70 -0.19 -16.17
CA LYS A 48 0.72 -0.05 -16.53
C LYS A 48 1.47 0.52 -15.33
N ILE A 49 2.60 -0.11 -14.99
CA ILE A 49 3.53 0.40 -13.99
C ILE A 49 4.94 0.43 -14.57
N ASN A 50 5.77 1.34 -14.05
CA ASN A 50 7.20 1.33 -14.31
C ASN A 50 7.89 0.62 -13.14
N GLN A 51 8.68 -0.40 -13.41
CA GLN A 51 9.28 -1.23 -12.36
C GLN A 51 10.76 -1.52 -12.64
N GLY A 52 11.54 -1.62 -11.57
CA GLY A 52 12.90 -2.09 -11.58
C GLY A 52 13.94 -1.05 -12.00
N THR A 53 15.20 -1.50 -12.00
CA THR A 53 16.36 -0.74 -12.44
C THR A 53 17.27 -1.61 -13.34
N PRO A 54 17.40 -1.31 -14.66
CA PRO A 54 16.77 -0.20 -15.37
C PRO A 54 15.24 -0.35 -15.42
N ARG A 55 14.55 0.77 -15.60
CA ARG A 55 13.07 0.81 -15.59
C ARG A 55 12.51 0.02 -16.76
N ALA A 56 11.53 -0.83 -16.48
CA ALA A 56 10.77 -1.56 -17.48
C ALA A 56 9.27 -1.27 -17.31
N ASP A 57 8.57 -1.12 -18.42
CA ASP A 57 7.11 -1.04 -18.43
C ASP A 57 6.51 -2.44 -18.23
N VAL A 58 5.71 -2.59 -17.19
CA VAL A 58 5.04 -3.84 -16.85
C VAL A 58 3.52 -3.65 -16.92
N LYS A 59 2.85 -4.53 -17.65
CA LYS A 59 1.39 -4.62 -17.66
C LYS A 59 0.93 -5.67 -16.65
N LEU A 60 0.09 -5.27 -15.70
CA LEU A 60 -0.51 -6.16 -14.71
C LEU A 60 -2.02 -6.20 -14.88
N VAL A 61 -2.62 -7.36 -14.64
CA VAL A 61 -4.09 -7.49 -14.57
C VAL A 61 -4.57 -6.85 -13.27
N LEU A 62 -5.62 -6.03 -13.36
CA LEU A 62 -6.27 -5.42 -12.21
C LEU A 62 -7.17 -6.45 -11.51
N ASP A 63 -6.67 -7.00 -10.40
CA ASP A 63 -7.42 -7.88 -9.51
C ASP A 63 -7.77 -7.16 -8.20
N LEU A 64 -8.99 -6.63 -8.12
CA LEU A 64 -9.49 -5.92 -6.94
C LEU A 64 -9.70 -6.84 -5.72
N GLY A 65 -9.77 -8.16 -5.93
CA GLY A 65 -9.87 -9.15 -4.86
C GLY A 65 -8.51 -9.73 -4.43
N GLY A 66 -7.44 -9.37 -5.14
CA GLY A 66 -6.08 -9.81 -4.88
C GLY A 66 -5.50 -9.16 -3.62
N LYS A 67 -4.69 -9.91 -2.86
CA LYS A 67 -4.00 -9.38 -1.66
C LYS A 67 -2.72 -8.62 -1.99
N LEU A 68 -2.00 -9.12 -3.00
CA LEU A 68 -0.72 -8.59 -3.46
C LEU A 68 -0.71 -8.68 -5.00
N PRO A 69 -0.12 -7.70 -5.69
CA PRO A 69 0.17 -7.86 -7.09
C PRO A 69 1.20 -8.96 -7.26
N TRP A 70 1.18 -9.64 -8.40
CA TRP A 70 2.11 -10.71 -8.69
C TRP A 70 2.39 -10.75 -10.19
N MET A 71 3.59 -11.21 -10.54
CA MET A 71 3.99 -11.41 -11.92
C MET A 71 4.81 -12.69 -12.05
N ARG A 72 5.01 -13.15 -13.29
CA ARG A 72 5.92 -14.26 -13.53
C ARG A 72 7.33 -13.73 -13.77
N CYS A 73 8.26 -14.11 -12.90
CA CYS A 73 9.68 -13.72 -12.99
C CYS A 73 10.50 -14.59 -13.96
N ASP A 74 9.94 -15.72 -14.42
CA ASP A 74 10.59 -16.74 -15.26
C ASP A 74 11.00 -16.24 -16.66
N LYS A 75 10.50 -15.08 -17.10
CA LYS A 75 10.78 -14.48 -18.41
C LYS A 75 11.88 -13.41 -18.38
N GLY A 76 12.97 -13.67 -17.66
CA GLY A 76 14.15 -12.79 -17.69
C GLY A 76 13.95 -11.48 -16.93
N TYR A 77 13.24 -11.50 -15.80
CA TYR A 77 13.19 -10.35 -14.92
C TYR A 77 14.60 -10.01 -14.42
N ASN A 78 15.07 -8.79 -14.71
CA ASN A 78 16.40 -8.35 -14.33
C ASN A 78 16.33 -6.91 -13.84
N SER A 79 16.60 -6.73 -12.55
CA SER A 79 16.57 -5.44 -11.87
C SER A 79 17.64 -5.39 -10.79
N SER A 80 18.45 -4.35 -10.75
CA SER A 80 19.45 -4.14 -9.71
C SER A 80 18.85 -3.70 -8.37
N THR A 81 17.58 -3.30 -8.36
CA THR A 81 16.81 -2.95 -7.15
C THR A 81 15.95 -4.09 -6.64
N TYR A 82 16.04 -5.26 -7.27
CA TYR A 82 15.39 -6.49 -6.81
C TYR A 82 15.92 -6.89 -5.43
N GLN A 83 15.00 -7.16 -4.50
CA GLN A 83 15.34 -7.69 -3.20
C GLN A 83 14.35 -8.77 -2.78
N ALA A 84 14.83 -10.01 -2.63
CA ALA A 84 14.06 -11.07 -2.00
C ALA A 84 13.68 -10.67 -0.57
N VAL A 85 12.39 -10.78 -0.22
CA VAL A 85 11.94 -10.50 1.15
C VAL A 85 12.39 -11.63 2.06
N LYS A 86 13.04 -11.27 3.17
CA LYS A 86 13.53 -12.25 4.14
C LYS A 86 12.38 -12.89 4.91
N CYS A 87 12.51 -14.17 5.18
CA CYS A 87 11.54 -14.98 5.90
C CYS A 87 11.08 -14.43 7.26
N ALA A 88 12.00 -13.94 8.08
CA ALA A 88 11.69 -13.41 9.40
C ALA A 88 11.17 -11.95 9.37
N SER A 89 10.90 -11.38 8.20
CA SER A 89 10.50 -9.99 8.09
C SER A 89 9.00 -9.80 8.38
N PRO A 90 8.60 -8.61 8.89
CA PRO A 90 7.18 -8.29 9.07
C PRO A 90 6.38 -8.42 7.77
N GLN A 91 6.96 -8.05 6.64
CA GLN A 91 6.33 -8.16 5.32
C GLN A 91 5.97 -9.60 4.98
N CYS A 92 6.85 -10.57 5.26
CA CYS A 92 6.56 -11.98 5.06
C CYS A 92 5.40 -12.45 5.96
N SER A 93 5.36 -11.98 7.21
CA SER A 93 4.27 -12.31 8.13
C SER A 93 2.91 -11.73 7.69
N SER A 94 2.90 -10.53 7.10
CA SER A 94 1.68 -9.86 6.63
C SER A 94 1.17 -10.38 5.29
N ALA A 95 2.06 -10.85 4.42
CA ALA A 95 1.71 -11.36 3.09
C ALA A 95 0.91 -12.68 3.13
N ASN A 96 1.09 -13.47 4.19
CA ASN A 96 0.63 -14.84 4.24
C ASN A 96 -0.76 -15.03 4.86
N LYS A 97 -1.41 -16.14 4.52
CA LYS A 97 -2.65 -16.56 5.19
C LYS A 97 -2.31 -17.07 6.60
N PRO A 98 -3.16 -16.84 7.62
CA PRO A 98 -2.90 -17.28 9.00
C PRO A 98 -2.63 -18.78 9.16
N ALA A 99 -3.07 -19.60 8.20
CA ALA A 99 -2.99 -21.06 8.27
C ALA A 99 -1.69 -21.66 7.69
N VAL A 100 -0.80 -20.86 7.10
CA VAL A 100 0.46 -21.37 6.54
C VAL A 100 1.60 -21.09 7.52
N SER A 101 2.28 -22.14 7.95
CA SER A 101 3.41 -22.01 8.89
C SER A 101 4.59 -21.29 8.25
N THR A 102 5.29 -20.45 9.02
CA THR A 102 6.48 -19.74 8.56
C THR A 102 7.59 -20.69 8.14
N SER A 103 7.71 -21.87 8.77
CA SER A 103 8.62 -22.93 8.33
C SER A 103 8.30 -23.38 6.91
N GLU A 104 7.04 -23.69 6.58
CA GLU A 104 6.64 -24.11 5.23
C GLU A 104 6.97 -23.08 4.14
N LEU A 105 6.89 -21.79 4.49
CA LEU A 105 7.19 -20.66 3.60
C LEU A 105 8.69 -20.41 3.44
N CYS A 106 9.50 -20.95 4.36
CA CYS A 106 10.92 -20.65 4.53
C CYS A 106 11.81 -21.88 4.47
N ASN A 107 11.29 -23.02 4.01
CA ASN A 107 12.00 -24.30 3.90
C ASN A 107 13.13 -24.31 2.84
N GLY A 108 13.49 -23.18 2.25
CA GLY A 108 14.52 -23.06 1.21
C GLY A 108 15.87 -22.57 1.74
N THR A 109 16.96 -22.86 1.01
CA THR A 109 18.33 -22.46 1.38
C THR A 109 18.58 -20.95 1.31
N SER A 110 17.73 -20.20 0.59
CA SER A 110 17.88 -18.76 0.35
C SER A 110 17.28 -17.87 1.45
N ASN A 111 16.62 -18.42 2.47
CA ASN A 111 15.87 -17.66 3.50
C ASN A 111 14.87 -16.63 2.92
N ALA A 112 14.46 -16.80 1.67
CA ALA A 112 13.49 -15.96 0.99
C ALA A 112 12.07 -16.39 1.33
N CYS A 113 11.19 -15.41 1.56
CA CYS A 113 9.80 -15.63 1.89
C CYS A 113 9.05 -16.16 0.68
N SER A 114 8.53 -17.38 0.75
CA SER A 114 7.58 -17.85 -0.24
C SER A 114 6.17 -17.36 0.07
N ILE A 115 5.34 -17.18 -0.95
CA ILE A 115 3.89 -16.90 -0.83
C ILE A 115 3.10 -17.73 -1.84
N TYR A 116 1.80 -17.88 -1.60
CA TYR A 116 0.88 -18.47 -2.57
C TYR A 116 0.01 -17.40 -3.20
N THR A 117 0.07 -17.29 -4.53
CA THR A 117 -0.76 -16.38 -5.32
C THR A 117 -1.81 -17.18 -6.09
N SER A 118 -2.98 -16.59 -6.29
CA SER A 118 -4.09 -17.21 -7.02
C SER A 118 -4.52 -16.33 -8.18
N SER A 119 -4.72 -16.94 -9.35
CA SER A 119 -5.36 -16.25 -10.46
C SER A 119 -6.88 -16.43 -10.35
N PRO A 120 -7.68 -15.35 -10.27
CA PRO A 120 -9.13 -15.47 -10.25
C PRO A 120 -9.69 -15.99 -11.59
N VAL A 121 -8.94 -15.79 -12.68
CA VAL A 121 -9.34 -16.19 -14.04
C VAL A 121 -9.21 -17.69 -14.25
N THR A 122 -8.05 -18.27 -13.94
CA THR A 122 -7.79 -19.70 -14.12
C THR A 122 -8.11 -20.54 -12.88
N ARG A 123 -8.38 -19.89 -11.74
CA ARG A 123 -8.51 -20.51 -10.41
C ARG A 123 -7.29 -21.31 -9.96
N SER A 124 -6.14 -21.10 -10.61
CA SER A 124 -4.90 -21.79 -10.25
C SER A 124 -4.21 -21.09 -9.08
N VAL A 125 -3.66 -21.87 -8.16
CA VAL A 125 -2.78 -21.40 -7.09
C VAL A 125 -1.34 -21.76 -7.43
N ARG A 126 -0.42 -20.81 -7.26
CA ARG A 126 1.01 -20.99 -7.50
C ARG A 126 1.82 -20.51 -6.31
N LYS A 127 2.92 -21.20 -6.03
CA LYS A 127 3.93 -20.76 -5.07
C LYS A 127 4.90 -19.83 -5.79
N GLY A 128 5.19 -18.69 -5.18
CA GLY A 128 6.16 -17.70 -5.66
C GLY A 128 7.05 -17.21 -4.52
N GLU A 129 8.08 -16.44 -4.86
CA GLU A 129 8.92 -15.71 -3.92
C GLU A 129 8.35 -14.30 -3.74
N LEU A 130 8.21 -13.84 -2.50
CA LEU A 130 7.86 -12.46 -2.19
C LEU A 130 9.11 -11.59 -2.36
N ILE A 131 8.99 -10.57 -3.19
CA ILE A 131 10.11 -9.69 -3.54
C ILE A 131 9.73 -8.24 -3.26
N SER A 132 10.72 -7.37 -3.15
CA SER A 132 10.54 -5.93 -3.23
C SER A 132 11.37 -5.40 -4.39
N ASP A 133 10.79 -4.46 -5.14
CA ASP A 133 11.52 -3.71 -6.15
C ASP A 133 10.98 -2.28 -6.24
N LEU A 134 11.74 -1.42 -6.89
CA LEU A 134 11.37 -0.07 -7.23
C LEU A 134 10.18 -0.08 -8.18
N VAL A 135 9.10 0.60 -7.80
CA VAL A 135 7.95 0.88 -8.66
C VAL A 135 7.74 2.38 -8.74
N ILE A 136 7.41 2.85 -9.93
CA ILE A 136 7.21 4.25 -10.25
C ILE A 136 5.77 4.41 -10.73
N ILE A 137 5.03 5.28 -10.05
CA ILE A 137 3.62 5.52 -10.28
C ILE A 137 3.39 7.04 -10.39
N LEU A 138 2.35 7.42 -11.10
CA LEU A 138 1.89 8.79 -11.22
C LEU A 138 1.12 9.21 -9.97
N GLU A 139 1.56 10.30 -9.34
CA GLU A 139 0.82 10.99 -8.29
C GLU A 139 0.30 12.31 -8.86
N ARG A 140 -0.96 12.65 -8.57
CA ARG A 140 -1.52 13.95 -8.93
C ARG A 140 -1.81 14.74 -7.66
N LEU A 141 -1.27 15.95 -7.57
CA LEU A 141 -1.65 16.89 -6.53
C LEU A 141 -2.93 17.62 -6.97
N PHE A 142 -3.84 17.87 -6.02
CA PHE A 142 -4.95 18.80 -6.24
C PHE A 142 -4.36 20.20 -6.46
N GLY A 143 -4.17 20.59 -7.73
CA GLY A 143 -3.43 21.80 -8.12
C GLY A 143 -2.63 21.73 -9.43
N ASP A 144 -2.83 20.70 -10.25
CA ASP A 144 -2.43 20.62 -11.67
C ASP A 144 -0.94 20.43 -12.00
N HIS A 145 -0.23 19.66 -11.17
CA HIS A 145 1.07 19.09 -11.53
C HIS A 145 1.14 17.60 -11.20
N ASP A 146 1.47 16.78 -12.21
CA ASP A 146 1.76 15.36 -12.06
C ASP A 146 3.20 15.18 -11.53
N PHE A 147 3.36 14.38 -10.49
CA PHE A 147 4.67 14.04 -9.92
C PHE A 147 4.93 12.53 -10.04
N ILE A 148 6.20 12.18 -10.23
CA ILE A 148 6.65 10.79 -10.35
C ILE A 148 7.29 10.39 -9.02
N ARG A 149 6.68 9.45 -8.28
CA ARG A 149 7.23 9.01 -7.00
C ARG A 149 7.75 7.57 -7.05
N PRO A 150 9.03 7.33 -6.69
CA PRO A 150 9.54 5.99 -6.47
C PRO A 150 8.98 5.43 -5.17
N THR A 151 8.37 4.24 -5.24
CA THR A 151 7.86 3.50 -4.08
C THR A 151 8.31 2.05 -4.18
N SER A 152 8.78 1.47 -3.06
CA SER A 152 9.06 0.03 -3.02
C SER A 152 7.74 -0.72 -2.95
N LEU A 153 7.48 -1.58 -3.92
CA LEU A 153 6.28 -2.40 -3.94
C LEU A 153 6.67 -3.86 -3.72
N TYR A 154 5.84 -4.59 -2.97
CA TYR A 154 6.03 -6.01 -2.73
C TYR A 154 5.19 -6.82 -3.73
N LEU A 155 5.85 -7.73 -4.46
CA LEU A 155 5.25 -8.58 -5.48
C LEU A 155 5.42 -10.06 -5.11
#